data_AF-A0A089WRC7-F1
#
_entry.id   AF-A0A089WRC7-F1
#
_cell.length_a   1.000
_cell.length_b   1.000
_cell.length_c   1.000
_cell.angle_alpha   90.00
_cell.angle_beta   90.00
_cell.angle_gamma   90.00
#
_symmetry.space_group_name_H-M   'P 1'
#
loop_
_entity.id
_entity.type
_entity.pdbx_description
1 polymer ?
#
loop_
_entity_poly.entity_id
_entity_poly.type
_entity_poly.pdbx_seq_one_letter_code
_entity_poly.pdbx_strand_id
1 'polypeptide(L)' 'MTHYVAYLDEFGHVGQYVSRNHPNYKTHPAFGFAGLVLPASEIREFAIYFYKAKCQLLAHDLANDNPKNLPA' A
#
# COMPACT_ATOMS: atom_id res chain seq x y z
N MET A 1 21.26 19.55 2.36
CA MET A 1 20.57 18.67 3.33
C MET A 1 19.76 17.68 2.53
N THR A 2 19.93 16.38 2.73
CA THR A 2 19.20 15.35 1.96
C THR A 2 17.83 15.17 2.60
N HIS A 3 16.76 15.41 1.83
CA HIS A 3 15.40 15.15 2.26
C HIS A 3 14.99 13.73 1.87
N TYR A 4 14.12 13.13 2.67
CA TYR A 4 13.56 11.81 2.43
C TYR A 4 12.04 11.90 2.45
N VAL A 5 11.38 11.03 1.70
CA VAL A 5 9.93 10.84 1.74
C VAL A 5 9.64 9.42 2.15
N ALA A 6 8.72 9.27 3.10
CA ALA A 6 8.23 7.99 3.57
C ALA A 6 6.87 7.71 2.91
N TYR A 7 6.77 6.56 2.25
CA TYR A 7 5.51 5.97 1.81
C TYR A 7 5.15 4.90 2.82
N LEU A 8 4.12 5.14 3.63
CA LEU A 8 3.70 4.26 4.70
C LEU A 8 2.24 3.85 4.47
N ASP A 9 1.94 2.59 4.76
CA ASP A 9 0.60 2.05 4.77
C ASP A 9 0.33 1.36 6.10
N GLU A 10 -0.94 1.28 6.47
CA GLU A 10 -1.41 0.57 7.65
C GLU A 10 -1.26 -0.95 7.43
N PHE A 11 -0.69 -1.63 8.43
CA PHE A 11 -0.65 -3.08 8.44
C PHE A 11 -1.10 -3.60 9.82
N GLY A 12 -1.77 -4.75 9.83
CA GLY A 12 -2.25 -5.37 11.06
C GLY A 12 -3.63 -5.99 10.93
N HIS A 13 -4.19 -6.39 12.06
CA HIS A 13 -5.55 -6.91 12.12
C HIS A 13 -6.55 -5.80 11.78
N VAL A 14 -7.47 -6.06 10.84
CA VAL A 14 -8.53 -5.12 10.48
C VAL A 14 -9.59 -5.09 11.59
N GLY A 15 -9.74 -3.93 12.25
CA GLY A 15 -10.75 -3.71 13.28
C GLY A 15 -10.18 -3.64 14.70
N GLN A 16 -11.07 -3.44 15.68
CA GLN A 16 -10.68 -3.28 17.08
C GLN A 16 -10.04 -4.55 17.64
N TYR A 17 -9.00 -4.38 18.45
CA TYR A 17 -8.46 -5.49 19.21
C TYR A 17 -9.41 -5.87 20.37
N VAL A 18 -9.81 -7.15 20.41
CA VAL A 18 -10.68 -7.73 21.45
C VAL A 18 -9.87 -8.63 22.38
N SER A 19 -9.33 -9.74 21.87
CA SER A 19 -8.42 -10.67 22.58
C SER A 19 -7.96 -11.76 21.62
N ARG A 20 -6.72 -12.26 21.76
CA ARG A 20 -6.25 -13.46 21.02
C ARG A 20 -7.06 -14.72 21.34
N ASN A 21 -7.66 -14.80 22.53
CA ASN A 21 -8.35 -15.98 23.03
C ASN A 21 -9.88 -15.85 22.98
N HIS A 22 -10.44 -14.78 22.41
CA HIS A 22 -11.89 -14.63 22.31
C HIS A 22 -12.48 -15.75 21.43
N PRO A 23 -13.55 -16.45 21.84
CA PRO A 23 -14.07 -17.61 21.11
C PRO A 23 -14.45 -17.29 19.66
N ASN A 24 -14.95 -16.07 19.41
CA ASN A 24 -15.39 -15.62 18.09
C ASN A 24 -14.45 -14.59 17.43
N TYR A 25 -13.59 -13.91 18.18
CA TYR A 25 -12.87 -12.71 17.72
C TYR A 25 -11.39 -12.76 18.11
N LYS A 26 -10.66 -13.67 17.47
CA LYS A 26 -9.23 -13.97 17.72
C LYS A 26 -8.30 -12.89 17.13
N THR A 27 -8.58 -11.65 17.48
CA THR A 27 -7.89 -10.45 17.01
C THR A 27 -6.43 -10.41 17.51
N HIS A 28 -5.54 -9.77 16.75
CA HIS A 28 -4.13 -9.66 17.09
C HIS A 28 -3.78 -8.20 17.40
N PRO A 29 -3.04 -7.88 18.49
CA PRO A 29 -2.70 -6.50 18.83
C PRO A 29 -1.57 -5.92 17.98
N ALA A 30 -1.07 -6.66 16.98
CA ALA A 30 -0.07 -6.13 16.06
C ALA A 30 -0.76 -5.29 15.00
N PHE A 31 -0.54 -3.98 15.11
CA PHE A 31 -0.91 -2.98 14.14
C PHE A 31 0.22 -1.95 14.06
N GLY A 32 0.40 -1.31 12.91
CA GLY A 32 1.42 -0.30 12.73
C GLY A 32 1.46 0.24 11.32
N PHE A 33 2.53 0.97 11.01
CA PHE A 33 2.81 1.47 9.68
C PHE A 33 4.03 0.77 9.10
N ALA A 34 3.92 0.28 7.88
CA ALA A 34 5.01 -0.34 7.14
C ALA A 34 5.12 0.32 5.77
N GLY A 35 6.33 0.33 5.22
CA GLY A 35 6.54 0.92 3.91
C GLY A 35 8.00 1.21 3.63
N LEU A 36 8.24 2.22 2.80
CA LEU A 36 9.55 2.51 2.22
C LEU A 36 9.91 3.98 2.39
N VAL A 37 11.20 4.24 2.61
CA VAL A 37 11.77 5.58 2.72
C VAL A 37 12.74 5.77 1.57
N LEU A 38 12.51 6.80 0.75
CA LEU A 38 13.32 7.11 -0.42
C LEU A 38 13.92 8.50 -0.32
N PRO A 39 15.15 8.73 -0.84
CA PRO A 39 15.67 10.07 -1.01
C PRO A 39 14.75 10.88 -1.91
N ALA A 40 14.54 12.16 -1.58
CA ALA A 40 13.61 13.02 -2.31
C ALA A 40 13.99 13.22 -3.78
N SER A 41 15.28 13.11 -4.12
CA SER A 41 15.78 13.17 -5.50
C SER A 41 15.26 12.04 -6.38
N GLU A 42 15.07 10.84 -5.82
CA GLU A 42 14.76 9.62 -6.58
C GLU A 42 13.25 9.40 -6.78
N ILE A 43 12.42 10.18 -6.09
CA ILE A 43 10.96 9.98 -6.05
C ILE A 43 10.34 10.03 -7.43
N ARG A 44 10.75 10.99 -8.26
CA ARG A 44 10.14 11.19 -9.57
C ARG A 44 10.37 9.98 -10.47
N GLU A 45 11.60 9.47 -10.51
CA GLU A 45 11.96 8.32 -11.35
C GLU A 45 11.29 7.05 -10.83
N PHE A 46 11.32 6.85 -9.51
CA PHE A 46 10.65 5.72 -8.87
C PHE A 46 9.13 5.72 -9.14
N ALA A 47 8.46 6.87 -9.01
CA ALA A 47 7.03 6.97 -9.26
C ALA A 47 6.65 6.62 -10.71
N ILE A 48 7.46 7.07 -11.68
CA ILE A 48 7.27 6.72 -13.10
C ILE A 48 7.45 5.22 -13.33
N TYR A 49 8.52 4.64 -12.76
CA TYR A 49 8.80 3.21 -12.86
C TYR A 49 7.66 2.38 -12.26
N PHE A 50 7.26 2.70 -11.03
CA PHE A 50 6.22 1.97 -10.32
C PHE A 50 4.87 2.06 -11.03
N TYR A 51 4.50 3.24 -11.53
CA TYR A 51 3.28 3.41 -12.33
C TYR A 51 3.28 2.53 -13.59
N LYS A 52 4.39 2.50 -14.34
CA LYS A 52 4.52 1.62 -15.52
C LYS A 52 4.37 0.15 -15.15
N ALA A 53 5.03 -0.28 -14.07
CA ALA A 53 4.91 -1.66 -13.59
C ALA A 53 3.47 -2.00 -13.19
N LYS A 54 2.77 -1.08 -12.52
CA LYS A 54 1.36 -1.24 -12.13
C LYS A 54 0.45 -1.34 -13.35
N CYS A 55 0.61 -0.46 -14.34
CA CYS A 55 -0.12 -0.55 -15.61
C CYS A 55 0.10 -1.88 -16.34
N GLN A 56 1.33 -2.40 -16.33
CA GLN A 56 1.64 -3.69 -16.94
C GLN A 56 1.01 -4.85 -16.19
N LEU A 57 1.12 -4.86 -14.86
CA LEU A 57 0.59 -5.93 -14.02
C LEU A 57 -0.94 -5.97 -14.05
N LEU A 58 -1.59 -4.81 -14.03
CA LEU A 58 -3.04 -4.66 -13.99
C LEU A 58 -3.66 -4.42 -15.36
N ALA A 59 -2.94 -4.69 -16.46
CA ALA A 59 -3.41 -4.37 -17.81
C ALA A 59 -4.78 -4.99 -18.14
N HIS A 60 -5.02 -6.21 -17.68
CA HIS A 60 -6.30 -6.91 -17.85
C HIS A 60 -7.43 -6.19 -17.09
N ASP A 61 -7.23 -5.92 -15.81
CA ASP A 61 -8.23 -5.29 -14.94
C ASP A 61 -8.51 -3.85 -15.39
N LEU A 62 -7.48 -3.16 -15.89
CA LEU A 62 -7.63 -1.83 -16.47
C LEU A 62 -8.49 -1.82 -17.74
N ALA A 63 -8.47 -2.92 -18.51
CA ALA A 63 -9.26 -3.05 -19.73
C ALA A 63 -10.70 -3.53 -19.46
N ASN A 64 -10.88 -4.40 -18.46
CA ASN A 64 -12.13 -5.14 -18.28
C ASN A 64 -12.91 -4.75 -17.01
N ASP A 65 -12.22 -4.31 -15.96
CA ASP A 65 -12.76 -4.10 -14.61
C ASP A 65 -12.46 -2.69 -14.07
N ASN A 66 -12.25 -1.70 -14.96
CA ASN A 66 -11.93 -0.32 -14.61
C ASN A 66 -13.15 0.60 -14.64
N PRO A 67 -13.86 0.78 -13.51
CA PRO A 67 -15.01 1.66 -13.48
C PRO A 67 -14.57 3.08 -13.80
N LYS A 68 -15.17 3.68 -14.84
CA LYS A 68 -14.91 5.05 -15.28
C LYS A 68 -13.53 5.29 -15.92
N ASN A 69 -12.82 4.23 -16.31
CA ASN A 69 -11.57 4.31 -17.07
C ASN A 69 -10.50 5.16 -16.36
N LEU A 70 -10.34 4.92 -15.05
CA LEU A 70 -9.42 5.65 -14.18
C LEU A 70 -7.96 5.25 -14.43
N PRO A 71 -6.99 6.14 -14.16
CA PRO A 71 -5.58 5.77 -14.20
C PRO A 71 -5.26 4.70 -13.13
N ALA A 72 -4.20 3.92 -13.39
CA ALA A 72 -3.83 2.76 -12.59
C ALA A 72 -3.59 3.07 -11.11
#